data_AF-A0A9P5PRH1-F1
#
_entry.id   AF-A0A9P5PRH1-F1
#
_cell.length_a   1.000
_cell.length_b   1.000
_cell.length_c   1.000
_cell.angle_alpha   90.00
_cell.angle_beta   90.00
_cell.angle_gamma   90.00
#
_symmetry.space_group_name_H-M   'P 1'
#
loop_
_entity.id
_entity.type
_entity.pdbx_description
1 polymer ?
#
loop_
_entity_poly.entity_id
_entity_poly.type
_entity_poly.pdbx_seq_one_letter_code
_entity_poly.pdbx_strand_id
1 'polypeptide(L)'
;MRFFGQNDNDTFTIGTGVNNTVMLAYKSCETFYVNQDPVELSYCFHDWADVVDYVAPNCQSTQNAHGGLCVADDRQWFIQVQTNAQ
;
A
#
# COMPACT_ATOMS: atom_id res chain seq x y z
N MET A 1 -12.97 -11.73 9.39
CA MET A 1 -13.14 -10.62 10.36
C MET A 1 -12.53 -9.38 9.73
N ARG A 2 -13.35 -8.39 9.35
CA ARG A 2 -12.90 -7.10 8.80
C ARG A 2 -12.78 -6.15 9.99
N PHE A 3 -11.57 -5.64 10.25
CA PHE A 3 -11.33 -4.66 11.31
C PHE A 3 -11.59 -3.26 10.74
N PHE A 4 -12.35 -2.44 11.48
CA PHE A 4 -12.59 -1.04 11.13
C PHE A 4 -11.59 -0.16 11.90
N GLY A 5 -10.97 0.80 11.21
CA GLY A 5 -10.18 1.85 11.85
C GLY A 5 -11.06 2.68 12.78
N GLN A 6 -10.53 3.06 13.94
CA GLN A 6 -11.26 3.79 15.00
C GLN A 6 -11.58 5.25 14.63
N ASN A 7 -11.16 5.73 13.47
CA ASN A 7 -11.30 7.13 13.06
C ASN A 7 -12.27 7.24 11.88
N ASP A 8 -13.28 8.11 12.00
CA ASP A 8 -14.24 8.44 10.92
C ASP A 8 -13.58 9.03 9.66
N ASN A 9 -12.30 9.42 9.75
CA ASN A 9 -11.44 9.79 8.63
C ASN A 9 -10.44 8.65 8.34
N ASP A 10 -10.92 7.58 7.71
CA ASP A 10 -10.14 6.39 7.34
C ASP A 10 -9.26 6.63 6.10
N THR A 11 -8.65 7.81 6.00
CA THR A 11 -7.81 8.21 4.88
C THR A 11 -6.47 8.74 5.36
N PHE A 12 -5.43 8.49 4.59
CA PHE A 12 -4.12 9.13 4.74
C PHE A 12 -3.77 9.95 3.51
N THR A 13 -3.02 11.02 3.71
CA THR A 13 -2.51 11.85 2.62
C THR A 13 -1.09 11.44 2.29
N ILE A 14 -0.81 11.26 1.01
CA ILE A 14 0.53 11.12 0.47
C ILE A 14 0.90 12.45 -0.19
N GLY A 15 1.92 13.10 0.35
CA GLY A 15 2.42 14.37 -0.16
C GLY A 15 3.07 14.25 -1.53
N THR A 16 3.73 15.32 -1.98
CA THR A 16 4.45 15.36 -3.25
C THR A 16 5.92 15.74 -3.05
N GLY A 17 6.73 15.62 -4.10
CA GLY A 17 8.15 15.98 -4.06
C GLY A 17 8.95 15.09 -3.11
N VAL A 18 9.56 15.68 -2.08
CA VAL A 18 10.46 14.98 -1.15
C VAL A 18 9.71 14.10 -0.14
N ASN A 19 8.45 14.45 0.18
CA ASN A 19 7.61 13.72 1.14
C ASN A 19 6.48 12.97 0.41
N ASN A 20 6.82 12.31 -0.69
CA ASN A 20 5.86 11.60 -1.55
C ASN A 20 5.70 10.11 -1.23
N THR A 21 6.24 9.66 -0.10
CA THR A 21 6.25 8.24 0.27
C THR A 21 5.66 8.05 1.66
N VAL A 22 4.79 7.05 1.79
CA VAL A 22 4.22 6.62 3.07
C VAL A 22 4.51 5.13 3.26
N MET A 23 5.01 4.78 4.44
CA MET A 23 5.30 3.40 4.82
C MET A 23 4.23 2.91 5.79
N LEU A 24 3.57 1.80 5.47
CA LEU A 24 2.49 1.22 6.26
C LEU A 24 2.71 -0.28 6.43
N ALA A 25 2.35 -0.81 7.59
CA ALA A 25 2.43 -2.24 7.88
C ALA A 25 1.03 -2.84 8.08
N TYR A 26 0.79 -4.00 7.47
CA TYR A 26 -0.44 -4.77 7.63
C TYR A 26 -0.10 -6.26 7.82
N LYS A 27 -0.54 -6.85 8.94
CA LYS A 27 -0.17 -8.22 9.35
C LYS A 27 1.36 -8.38 9.38
N SER A 28 1.92 -9.27 8.56
CA SER A 28 3.35 -9.53 8.38
C SER A 28 3.95 -8.84 7.14
N CYS A 29 3.18 -7.98 6.48
CA CYS A 29 3.60 -7.28 5.26
C CYS A 29 3.89 -5.82 5.57
N GLU A 30 5.01 -5.34 5.04
CA GLU A 30 5.39 -3.94 5.02
C GLU A 30 5.16 -3.39 3.62
N THR A 31 4.65 -2.16 3.52
CA THR A 31 4.33 -1.56 2.24
C THR A 31 4.88 -0.15 2.10
N PHE A 32 5.34 0.17 0.90
CA PHE A 32 5.74 1.50 0.49
C PHE A 32 4.74 2.01 -0.53
N TYR A 33 3.96 3.01 -0.14
CA TYR A 33 3.10 3.76 -1.04
C TYR A 33 3.88 4.97 -1.54
N VAL A 34 4.02 5.12 -2.86
CA VAL A 34 4.70 6.27 -3.47
C VAL A 34 3.74 7.02 -4.38
N ASN A 35 3.58 8.32 -4.13
CA ASN A 35 2.87 9.26 -4.99
C ASN A 35 3.81 9.79 -6.08
N GLN A 36 3.44 9.59 -7.33
CA GLN A 36 4.15 10.10 -8.51
C GLN A 36 3.42 11.28 -9.16
N ASP A 37 2.26 11.66 -8.64
CA ASP A 37 1.49 12.80 -9.11
C ASP A 37 2.08 14.13 -8.57
N PRO A 38 2.07 15.21 -9.37
CA PRO A 38 2.35 16.56 -8.88
C PRO A 38 1.36 17.09 -7.81
N VAL A 39 0.21 16.44 -7.59
CA VAL A 39 -0.75 16.79 -6.52
C VAL A 39 -0.75 15.80 -5.36
N GLU A 40 -1.13 16.27 -4.17
CA GLU A 40 -1.31 15.41 -3.01
C GLU A 40 -2.45 14.43 -3.26
N LEU A 41 -2.23 13.18 -2.87
CA LEU A 41 -3.24 12.13 -2.97
C LEU A 41 -3.78 11.83 -1.57
N SER A 42 -5.11 11.69 -1.47
CA SER A 42 -5.75 11.14 -0.28
C SER A 42 -6.22 9.73 -0.61
N TYR A 43 -5.83 8.75 0.21
CA TYR A 43 -6.13 7.35 -0.02
C TYR A 43 -6.72 6.70 1.23
N CYS A 44 -7.68 5.80 1.04
CA CYS A 44 -8.37 5.12 2.13
C CYS A 44 -7.49 4.00 2.71
N PHE A 45 -7.45 3.87 4.04
CA PHE A 45 -6.79 2.74 4.70
C PHE A 45 -7.51 1.42 4.40
N HIS A 46 -8.84 1.42 4.29
CA HIS A 46 -9.58 0.22 3.91
C HIS A 46 -9.21 -0.29 2.51
N ASP A 47 -9.23 0.58 1.51
CA ASP A 47 -8.89 0.23 0.13
C ASP A 47 -7.42 -0.20 0.03
N TRP A 48 -6.54 0.48 0.76
CA TRP A 48 -5.14 0.06 0.89
C TRP A 48 -5.03 -1.33 1.51
N ALA A 49 -5.71 -1.61 2.61
CA ALA A 49 -5.67 -2.92 3.26
C ALA A 49 -6.23 -4.03 2.36
N ASP A 50 -7.29 -3.76 1.60
CA ASP A 50 -7.85 -4.69 0.62
C ASP A 50 -6.85 -4.94 -0.52
N VAL A 51 -6.17 -3.91 -1.02
CA VAL A 51 -5.07 -4.07 -2.00
C VAL A 51 -3.95 -4.90 -1.40
N VAL A 52 -3.51 -4.63 -0.16
CA VAL A 52 -2.45 -5.40 0.48
C VAL A 52 -2.87 -6.84 0.73
N ASP A 53 -4.12 -7.11 1.10
CA ASP A 53 -4.62 -8.48 1.31
C ASP A 53 -4.85 -9.23 -0.01
N TYR A 54 -5.08 -8.53 -1.13
CA TYR A 54 -5.08 -9.12 -2.47
C TYR A 54 -3.65 -9.36 -2.96
N VAL A 55 -2.77 -8.39 -2.78
CA VAL A 55 -1.42 -8.38 -3.29
C VAL A 55 -0.55 -9.30 -2.46
N ALA A 56 -0.62 -9.33 -1.12
CA ALA A 56 0.24 -10.15 -0.25
C ALA A 56 0.21 -11.67 -0.52
N PRO A 57 -0.94 -12.35 -0.63
CA PRO A 57 -0.99 -13.77 -0.98
C PRO A 57 -0.69 -14.03 -2.47
N ASN A 58 -0.95 -13.06 -3.36
CA ASN A 58 -0.56 -13.15 -4.77
C ASN A 58 0.89 -12.67 -5.05
N CYS A 59 1.55 -12.08 -4.06
CA CYS A 59 2.96 -11.67 -4.05
C CYS A 59 3.87 -12.82 -3.67
N GLN A 60 3.32 -13.90 -3.11
CA GLN A 60 3.95 -15.19 -3.29
C GLN A 60 3.74 -15.57 -4.75
N SER A 61 4.63 -15.10 -5.62
CA SER A 61 4.87 -15.78 -6.90
C SER A 61 4.80 -17.27 -6.64
N THR A 62 4.23 -18.03 -7.57
CA THR A 62 4.31 -19.50 -7.60
C THR A 62 5.75 -20.03 -7.48
N GLN A 63 6.76 -19.15 -7.43
CA GLN A 63 8.19 -19.38 -7.20
C GLN A 63 8.84 -18.46 -6.14
N ASN A 64 8.37 -18.38 -4.89
CA ASN A 64 9.11 -17.71 -3.78
C ASN A 64 9.49 -16.23 -4.04
N ALA A 65 8.58 -15.40 -4.57
CA ALA A 65 8.86 -13.96 -4.63
C ALA A 65 8.60 -13.31 -3.26
N HIS A 66 9.59 -12.57 -2.77
CA HIS A 66 9.58 -11.86 -1.49
C HIS A 66 8.87 -10.51 -1.60
N GLY A 67 7.63 -10.48 -2.10
CA GLY A 67 6.84 -9.26 -2.27
C GLY A 67 6.32 -9.03 -3.68
N GLY A 68 5.75 -7.85 -3.93
CA GLY A 68 5.23 -7.46 -5.24
C GLY A 68 4.71 -6.03 -5.31
N LEU A 69 4.26 -5.65 -6.50
CA LEU A 69 4.04 -4.25 -6.89
C LEU A 69 2.63 -4.10 -7.46
N CYS A 70 1.83 -3.23 -6.85
CA CYS A 70 0.57 -2.77 -7.38
C CYS A 70 0.76 -1.36 -7.93
N VAL A 71 0.52 -1.16 -9.23
CA VAL A 71 0.63 0.14 -9.89
C VAL A 71 -0.77 0.57 -10.28
N ALA A 72 -1.09 1.84 -10.05
CA ALA A 72 -2.34 2.43 -10.54
C ALA A 72 -2.41 2.33 -12.08
N ASP A 73 -3.61 2.19 -12.64
CA ASP A 73 -3.79 2.11 -14.10
C ASP A 73 -3.27 3.36 -14.81
N ASP A 74 -3.46 4.52 -14.19
CA ASP A 74 -2.94 5.83 -14.63
C ASP A 74 -1.47 6.07 -14.25
N ARG A 75 -0.85 5.14 -13.51
CA ARG A 75 0.54 5.19 -13.01
C ARG A 75 0.82 6.41 -12.14
N GLN A 76 -0.20 7.00 -11.52
CA GLN A 76 -0.02 8.13 -10.60
C GLN A 76 0.58 7.71 -9.26
N TRP A 77 0.43 6.43 -8.89
CA TRP A 77 1.00 5.88 -7.67
C TRP A 77 1.31 4.40 -7.82
N PHE A 78 2.13 3.90 -6.91
CA PHE A 78 2.33 2.47 -6.73
C PHE A 78 2.45 2.10 -5.25
N ILE A 79 2.04 0.88 -4.94
CA ILE A 79 2.21 0.24 -3.64
C ILE A 79 3.15 -0.94 -3.85
N GLN A 80 4.31 -0.89 -3.21
CA GLN A 80 5.22 -2.03 -3.13
C GLN A 80 4.99 -2.74 -1.81
N VAL A 81 4.67 -4.03 -1.86
CA VAL A 81 4.53 -4.91 -0.69
C VAL A 81 5.79 -5.74 -0.55
N GLN A 82 6.35 -5.78 0.66
CA GLN A 82 7.44 -6.66 1.05
C GLN A 82 6.98 -7.51 2.23
N THR A 83 7.25 -8.82 2.17
CA THR A 83 7.05 -9.68 3.33
C THR A 83 8.15 -9.37 4.33
N ASN A 84 7.80 -9.04 5.57
CA ASN A 84 8.79 -9.04 6.65
C ASN A 84 9.13 -10.51 6.94
N ALA A 85 10.14 -11.02 6.21
CA ALA A 85 10.77 -12.26 6.55
C ALA A 85 11.60 -12.01 7.81
N GLN A 86 11.01 -12.32 8.97
CA GLN A 86 11.82 -12.61 10.16
C GLN A 86 12.45 -13.99 10.01
#